data_AF-A0A959YBT2-F1
#
_entry.id   AF-A0A959YBT2-F1
#
_cell.length_a   1.000
_cell.length_b   1.000
_cell.length_c   1.000
_cell.angle_alpha   90.00
_cell.angle_beta   90.00
_cell.angle_gamma   90.00
#
_symmetry.space_group_name_H-M   'P 1'
#
loop_
_entity.id
_entity.type
_entity.pdbx_description
1 polymer ?
#
loop_
_entity_poly.entity_id
_entity_poly.type
_entity_poly.pdbx_seq_one_letter_code
_entity_poly.pdbx_strand_id
1 'polypeptide(L)' 'LQELSIRENEVLGLLAQGLLYKEIGDRLGIAVGTVKQHIHRIYEKLHVQNRTEAVNRYFGR' A
#
# COMPACT_ATOMS: atom_id res chain seq x y z
N LEU A 1 -4.51 3.38 16.34
CA LEU A 1 -4.37 3.08 14.90
C LEU A 1 -4.31 4.40 14.17
N GLN A 2 -3.23 4.65 13.44
CA GLN A 2 -3.08 5.88 12.68
C GLN A 2 -3.75 5.70 11.32
N GLU A 3 -4.56 6.66 10.90
CA GLU A 3 -5.24 6.56 9.61
C GLU A 3 -4.24 6.66 8.44
N LEU A 4 -4.54 5.90 7.38
CA LEU A 4 -3.81 5.99 6.12
C LEU A 4 -4.14 7.31 5.44
N SER A 5 -3.12 7.97 4.89
CA SER A 5 -3.31 9.13 4.02
C SER A 5 -4.00 8.73 2.72
N ILE A 6 -4.49 9.71 1.97
CA ILE A 6 -5.10 9.50 0.64
C ILE A 6 -4.15 8.69 -0.26
N ARG A 7 -2.87 9.07 -0.30
CA ARG A 7 -1.88 8.41 -1.15
C ARG A 7 -1.56 6.98 -0.71
N GLU A 8 -1.53 6.72 0.60
CA GLU A 8 -1.34 5.39 1.13
C GLU A 8 -2.55 4.48 0.85
N ASN A 9 -3.77 5.02 0.91
CA ASN A 9 -4.98 4.31 0.52
C ASN A 9 -4.98 3.95 -0.98
N GLU A 10 -4.58 4.88 -1.86
CA GLU A 10 -4.43 4.61 -3.29
C GLU A 10 -3.43 3.47 -3.55
N VAL A 11 -2.25 3.55 -2.92
CA VAL A 11 -1.21 2.51 -3.04
C VAL A 11 -1.73 1.17 -2.54
N LEU A 12 -2.38 1.13 -1.38
CA LEU A 12 -2.94 -0.09 -0.79
C LEU A 12 -4.06 -0.69 -1.64
N GLY A 13 -4.93 0.15 -2.22
CA GLY A 13 -5.99 -0.29 -3.13
C GLY A 13 -5.44 -0.91 -4.41
N LEU A 14 -4.39 -0.34 -4.99
CA LEU A 14 -3.71 -0.94 -6.16
C LEU A 14 -2.95 -2.21 -5.79
N LEU A 15 -2.31 -2.24 -4.62
CA LEU A 15 -1.66 -3.44 -4.07
C LEU A 15 -2.66 -4.59 -3.90
N ALA A 16 -3.87 -4.29 -3.43
CA ALA A 16 -4.96 -5.21 -3.24
C ALA A 16 -5.53 -5.78 -4.56
N GLN A 17 -5.42 -5.03 -5.66
CA GLN A 17 -5.80 -5.48 -7.00
C GLN A 17 -4.80 -6.45 -7.64
N GLY A 18 -3.69 -6.77 -6.96
CA GLY A 18 -2.68 -7.68 -7.50
C GLY A 18 -1.49 -6.98 -8.15
N LEU A 19 -1.52 -5.66 -8.34
CA LEU A 19 -0.46 -4.92 -9.05
C LEU A 19 0.91 -5.04 -8.37
N LEU A 20 1.96 -5.07 -9.20
CA LEU A 20 3.36 -5.00 -8.82
C LEU A 20 3.76 -3.56 -8.49
N TYR A 21 4.80 -3.38 -7.67
CA TYR A 21 5.23 -2.03 -7.25
C TYR A 21 5.63 -1.13 -8.42
N LYS A 22 6.13 -1.72 -9.50
CA LYS A 22 6.43 -0.99 -10.74
C LYS A 22 5.17 -0.46 -11.39
N GLU A 23 4.14 -1.29 -11.56
CA GLU A 23 2.86 -0.91 -12.15
C GLU A 23 2.13 0.13 -11.30
N ILE A 24 2.22 0.03 -9.97
CA ILE A 24 1.70 1.04 -9.04
C ILE A 24 2.43 2.37 -9.26
N GLY A 25 3.75 2.34 -9.37
CA GLY A 25 4.56 3.53 -9.65
C GLY A 25 4.19 4.19 -10.97
N ASP A 26 4.09 3.38 -12.03
CA ASP A 26 3.72 3.83 -13.37
C ASP A 26 2.31 4.46 -13.37
N ARG A 27 1.35 3.84 -12.69
CA ARG A 27 -0.04 4.33 -12.60
C ARG A 27 -0.20 5.58 -11.76
N LEU A 28 0.61 5.72 -10.72
CA LEU A 28 0.58 6.88 -9.82
C LEU A 28 1.55 7.99 -10.25
N GLY A 29 2.37 7.78 -11.28
CA GLY A 29 3.37 8.73 -11.76
C GLY A 29 4.52 8.96 -10.77
N ILE A 30 4.90 7.94 -10.00
CA ILE A 30 5.96 8.03 -8.98
C ILE A 30 6.98 6.90 -9.13
N ALA A 31 8.20 7.12 -8.63
CA ALA A 31 9.24 6.11 -8.65
C ALA A 31 8.87 4.90 -7.77
N VAL A 32 9.35 3.71 -8.16
CA VAL A 32 9.15 2.46 -7.40
C VAL A 32 9.69 2.58 -5.96
N GLY A 33 10.77 3.34 -5.75
CA GLY A 33 11.29 3.63 -4.42
C GLY A 33 10.28 4.38 -3.52
N THR A 34 9.54 5.32 -4.10
CA THR A 34 8.47 6.05 -3.42
C THR A 34 7.30 5.13 -3.07
N VAL A 35 6.91 4.23 -3.98
CA VAL A 35 5.91 3.20 -3.70
C VAL A 35 6.33 2.32 -2.51
N LYS A 36 7.59 1.87 -2.48
CA LYS A 36 8.12 1.09 -1.35
C LYS A 36 8.06 1.85 -0.03
N GLN A 37 8.35 3.14 -0.03
CA GLN A 37 8.20 3.98 1.17
C GLN A 37 6.74 4.07 1.63
N HIS A 38 5.78 4.24 0.71
CA HIS A 38 4.36 4.24 1.08
C HIS A 38 3.95 2.89 1.68
N ILE A 39 4.38 1.78 1.08
CA ILE A 39 4.08 0.43 1.61
C ILE A 39 4.67 0.23 3.01
N HIS A 40 5.89 0.68 3.26
CA HIS A 40 6.50 0.59 4.59
C HIS A 40 5.67 1.35 5.63
N ARG A 41 5.28 2.60 5.34
CA ARG A 41 4.42 3.39 6.22
C ARG A 41 3.04 2.76 6.41
N ILE A 42 2.45 2.20 5.37
CA ILE A 42 1.19 1.45 5.44
C ILE A 42 1.34 0.29 6.43
N TYR A 43 2.41 -0.49 6.32
CA TYR A 43 2.65 -1.63 7.20
C TYR A 43 2.82 -1.21 8.66
N GLU A 44 3.56 -0.13 8.92
CA GLU A 44 3.68 0.44 10.27
C GLU A 44 2.33 0.90 10.83
N LYS A 45 1.57 1.68 10.05
CA LYS A 45 0.26 2.23 10.48
C LYS A 45 -0.78 1.14 10.70
N LEU A 46 -0.77 0.12 9.84
CA LEU A 46 -1.66 -1.03 9.94
C LEU A 46 -1.12 -2.10 10.89
N HIS A 47 0.07 -1.96 11.46
CA HIS A 47 0.71 -2.99 12.31
C HIS A 47 0.70 -4.39 11.67
N VAL A 48 1.07 -4.46 10.40
CA VAL A 48 1.15 -5.71 9.60
C VAL A 48 2.56 -5.89 9.07
N GLN A 49 2.95 -7.12 8.72
CA GLN A 49 4.30 -7.42 8.25
C GLN A 49 4.36 -7.80 6.77
N ASN A 50 3.24 -8.14 6.16
CA ASN A 50 3.21 -8.60 4.78
C ASN A 50 2.01 -8.05 3.99
N ARG A 51 2.11 -8.20 2.67
CA ARG A 51 1.09 -7.77 1.71
C ARG A 51 -0.27 -8.36 2.02
N THR A 52 -0.32 -9.65 2.32
CA THR A 52 -1.57 -10.38 2.54
C THR A 52 -2.31 -9.83 3.76
N GLU A 53 -1.61 -9.61 4.87
CA GLU A 53 -2.16 -8.98 6.07
C GLU A 53 -2.64 -7.55 5.79
N ALA A 54 -1.85 -6.74 5.07
CA ALA A 54 -2.24 -5.38 4.72
C ALA A 54 -3.53 -5.35 3.88
N VAL A 55 -3.65 -6.26 2.92
CA VAL A 55 -4.82 -6.37 2.05
C VAL A 55 -6.04 -6.90 2.81
N ASN A 56 -5.87 -7.91 3.67
CA ASN A 56 -6.96 -8.41 4.52
C ASN A 56 -7.49 -7.31 5.44
N ARG A 57 -6.57 -6.57 6.08
CA ARG A 57 -6.93 -5.45 6.96
C ARG A 57 -7.62 -4.31 6.21
N TYR A 58 -7.28 -4.07 4.95
CA TYR A 58 -7.95 -3.10 4.09
C TYR A 58 -9.39 -3.49 3.74
N PHE A 59 -9.65 -4.77 3.46
CA PHE A 59 -10.98 -5.27 3.12
C PHE A 59 -11.84 -5.62 4.35
N GLY A 60 -11.31 -5.49 5.56
CA GLY A 60 -12.00 -5.87 6.79
C GLY A 60 -12.29 -7.37 6.87
N ARG A 61 -11.41 -8.20 6.29
CA ARG A 61 -11.47 -9.67 6.37
C ARG A 61 -10.48 -10.21 7.39
#